data_AF-A0A542DRT6-F1
#
_entry.id   AF-A0A542DRT6-F1
#
_cell.length_a   1.000
_cell.length_b   1.000
_cell.length_c   1.000
_cell.angle_alpha   90.00
_cell.angle_beta   90.00
_cell.angle_gamma   90.00
#
_symmetry.space_group_name_H-M   'P 1'
#
loop_
_entity.id
_entity.type
_entity.pdbx_description
1 polymer ?
#
loop_
_entity_poly.entity_id
_entity_poly.type
_entity_poly.pdbx_seq_one_letter_code
_entity_poly.pdbx_strand_id
1 'polypeptide(L)'
;MTRMRSAVTTALITALCLAGAPAFTSAAEQRGPADCAAELDCTAEEINLMSMSQRLELVQLMSSGPAEEIIPGYAPRWGNIEGIIDFFRDNDMGAPGTWVSYVDAGIVEGIERGIAIALGRSEDTFGNPGSQLWANYLTRLADGELRNRSAHDRAWSEAEQASTEHGVALAEDVHGLTATEVEERFFAFSEFYRWTLRNRPLLLDILSPPVEPGEQEQLTFLDWFTDVTNSTPSRKGAELAYDLAEFDLPGGTSSMLLLFKAYFDELWDDYVADRS
;
A
#
# COMPACT_ATOMS: atom_id res chain seq x y z
N MET A 1 70.56 -10.30 -29.08
CA MET A 1 69.82 -10.47 -27.79
C MET A 1 69.10 -9.21 -27.29
N THR A 2 69.21 -8.05 -27.95
CA THR A 2 68.66 -6.78 -27.44
C THR A 2 67.27 -6.39 -27.97
N ARG A 3 66.81 -6.97 -29.09
CA ARG A 3 65.49 -6.65 -29.70
C ARG A 3 64.31 -7.39 -29.09
N MET A 4 64.54 -8.51 -28.41
CA MET A 4 63.48 -9.36 -27.86
C MET A 4 62.97 -8.87 -26.50
N ARG A 5 63.75 -8.04 -25.79
CA ARG A 5 63.36 -7.46 -24.50
C ARG A 5 62.34 -6.33 -24.66
N SER A 6 62.42 -5.51 -25.70
CA SER A 6 61.50 -4.38 -25.89
C SER A 6 60.08 -4.79 -26.27
N ALA A 7 59.89 -5.88 -27.02
CA ALA A 7 58.55 -6.33 -27.41
C ALA A 7 57.72 -6.87 -26.22
N VAL A 8 58.39 -7.48 -25.24
CA VAL A 8 57.73 -8.04 -24.04
C VAL A 8 57.31 -6.94 -23.07
N THR A 9 58.09 -5.85 -22.97
CA THR A 9 57.76 -4.73 -22.06
C THR A 9 56.57 -3.91 -22.57
N THR A 10 56.43 -3.73 -23.88
CA THR A 10 55.28 -3.00 -24.45
C THR A 10 53.99 -3.78 -24.28
N ALA A 11 54.01 -5.11 -24.49
CA ALA A 11 52.83 -5.97 -24.33
C ALA A 11 52.31 -6.02 -22.88
N LEU A 12 53.20 -5.98 -21.88
CA LEU A 12 52.78 -5.99 -20.47
C LEU A 12 52.13 -4.66 -20.04
N ILE A 13 52.54 -3.53 -20.60
CA ILE A 13 51.95 -2.22 -20.27
C ILE A 13 50.56 -2.07 -20.91
N THR A 14 50.35 -2.59 -22.12
CA THR A 14 49.01 -2.59 -22.74
C THR A 14 48.04 -3.54 -22.02
N ALA A 15 48.53 -4.68 -21.52
CA ALA A 15 47.72 -5.61 -20.72
C ALA A 15 47.37 -5.05 -19.33
N LEU A 16 48.28 -4.28 -18.70
CA LEU A 16 47.99 -3.64 -17.41
C LEU A 16 47.01 -2.46 -17.52
N CYS A 17 47.00 -1.74 -18.65
CA CYS A 17 46.05 -0.64 -18.87
C CYS A 17 44.63 -1.12 -19.24
N LEU A 18 44.46 -2.36 -19.71
CA LEU A 18 43.15 -2.94 -20.02
C LEU A 18 42.48 -3.66 -18.84
N ALA A 19 43.23 -3.96 -17.76
CA ALA A 19 42.71 -4.60 -16.55
C ALA A 19 42.21 -3.61 -15.48
N GLY A 20 42.39 -2.31 -15.71
CA GLY A 20 42.06 -1.24 -14.77
C GLY A 20 40.90 -0.36 -15.20
N ALA A 21 40.07 -0.79 -16.14
CA ALA A 21 38.77 -0.14 -16.33
C ALA A 21 37.93 -0.52 -15.11
N PRO A 22 37.60 0.42 -14.19
CA PRO A 22 36.54 0.14 -13.25
C PRO A 22 35.32 -0.23 -14.08
N ALA A 23 34.84 -1.46 -13.91
CA ALA A 23 33.46 -1.76 -14.20
C ALA A 23 32.65 -0.88 -13.24
N PHE A 24 32.43 0.37 -13.61
CA PHE A 24 31.24 1.08 -13.18
C PHE A 24 30.10 0.30 -13.80
N THR A 25 29.73 -0.82 -13.20
CA THR A 25 28.33 -1.21 -13.16
C THR A 25 27.66 0.03 -12.59
N SER A 26 27.04 0.84 -13.46
CA SER A 26 26.01 1.75 -13.02
C SER A 26 25.04 0.88 -12.25
N ALA A 27 25.12 0.89 -10.92
CA ALA A 27 23.95 0.60 -10.12
C ALA A 27 22.91 1.55 -10.73
N ALA A 28 21.95 1.00 -11.46
CA ALA A 28 20.83 1.80 -11.95
C ALA A 28 20.34 2.56 -10.72
N GLU A 29 20.32 3.88 -10.81
CA GLU A 29 19.87 4.72 -9.70
C GLU A 29 18.46 4.23 -9.37
N GLN A 30 18.29 3.68 -8.17
CA GLN A 30 17.01 3.11 -7.76
C GLN A 30 15.98 4.23 -7.81
N ARG A 31 14.93 4.05 -8.60
CA ARG A 31 13.88 5.05 -8.76
C ARG A 31 13.25 5.37 -7.41
N GLY A 32 13.09 6.65 -7.14
CA GLY A 32 12.49 7.12 -5.90
C GLY A 32 10.97 7.10 -5.95
N PRO A 33 10.30 7.33 -4.80
CA PRO A 33 8.84 7.49 -4.73
C PRO A 33 8.28 8.51 -5.73
N ALA A 34 8.97 9.64 -5.92
CA ALA A 34 8.54 10.69 -6.84
C ALA A 34 8.59 10.26 -8.31
N ASP A 35 9.60 9.47 -8.69
CA ASP A 35 9.72 8.97 -10.07
C ASP A 35 8.61 7.95 -10.34
N CYS A 36 8.41 6.99 -9.43
CA CYS A 36 7.34 6.00 -9.52
C CYS A 36 5.94 6.66 -9.56
N ALA A 37 5.67 7.64 -8.71
CA ALA A 37 4.39 8.34 -8.72
C ALA A 37 4.16 9.15 -10.02
N ALA A 38 5.21 9.66 -10.65
CA ALA A 38 5.10 10.44 -11.88
C ALA A 38 4.92 9.56 -13.12
N GLU A 39 5.69 8.48 -13.23
CA GLU A 39 5.72 7.58 -14.39
C GLU A 39 4.63 6.49 -14.30
N LEU A 40 4.26 6.10 -13.08
CA LEU A 40 3.29 5.06 -12.74
C LEU A 40 3.61 3.68 -13.30
N ASP A 41 4.89 3.34 -13.51
CA ASP A 41 5.40 2.08 -14.08
C ASP A 41 6.49 1.40 -13.26
N CYS A 42 6.50 1.61 -11.94
CA CYS A 42 7.29 0.83 -11.03
C CYS A 42 6.69 -0.56 -10.80
N THR A 43 7.57 -1.55 -10.91
CA THR A 43 7.24 -2.96 -10.64
C THR A 43 7.24 -3.24 -9.13
N ALA A 44 6.59 -4.33 -8.71
CA ALA A 44 6.65 -4.82 -7.35
C ALA A 44 8.09 -5.07 -6.88
N GLU A 45 9.03 -5.42 -7.78
CA GLU A 45 10.46 -5.55 -7.43
C GLU A 45 11.10 -4.21 -7.09
N GLU A 46 10.79 -3.15 -7.83
CA GLU A 46 11.31 -1.81 -7.55
C GLU A 46 10.73 -1.25 -6.26
N ILE A 47 9.43 -1.46 -6.03
CA ILE A 47 8.75 -1.08 -4.79
C ILE A 47 9.26 -1.90 -3.60
N ASN A 48 9.55 -3.19 -3.79
CA ASN A 48 10.13 -4.07 -2.77
C ASN A 48 11.45 -3.50 -2.21
N LEU A 49 12.25 -2.84 -3.06
CA LEU A 49 13.50 -2.21 -2.64
C LEU A 49 13.31 -0.90 -1.85
N MET A 50 12.09 -0.33 -1.83
CA MET A 50 11.77 0.84 -1.02
C MET A 50 11.59 0.48 0.45
N SER A 51 12.06 1.36 1.33
CA SER A 51 11.67 1.36 2.74
C SER A 51 10.17 1.68 2.92
N MET A 52 9.57 1.29 4.04
CA MET A 52 8.18 1.65 4.36
C MET A 52 7.93 3.16 4.32
N SER A 53 8.88 3.99 4.77
CA SER A 53 8.77 5.45 4.66
C SER A 53 8.68 5.94 3.21
N GLN A 54 9.46 5.35 2.31
CA GLN A 54 9.41 5.67 0.88
C GLN A 54 8.12 5.18 0.23
N ARG A 55 7.59 4.03 0.65
CA ARG A 55 6.29 3.54 0.14
C ARG A 55 5.12 4.40 0.60
N LEU A 56 5.15 4.85 1.86
CA LEU A 56 4.17 5.80 2.36
C LEU A 56 4.19 7.09 1.52
N GLU A 57 5.38 7.63 1.25
CA GLU A 57 5.55 8.80 0.37
C GLU A 57 5.01 8.52 -1.05
N LEU A 58 5.27 7.33 -1.61
CA LEU A 58 4.76 6.93 -2.92
C LEU A 58 3.22 6.94 -2.95
N VAL A 59 2.55 6.31 -1.97
CA VAL A 59 1.08 6.30 -1.88
C VAL A 59 0.53 7.72 -1.76
N GLN A 60 1.17 8.58 -0.96
CA GLN A 60 0.75 9.98 -0.79
C GLN A 60 0.93 10.82 -2.05
N LEU A 61 2.03 10.63 -2.78
CA LEU A 61 2.28 11.31 -4.06
C LEU A 61 1.31 10.83 -5.14
N MET A 62 1.00 9.53 -5.19
CA MET A 62 -0.05 9.01 -6.07
C MET A 62 -1.42 9.61 -5.74
N SER A 63 -1.77 9.73 -4.45
CA SER A 63 -3.03 10.32 -3.98
C SER A 63 -3.16 11.79 -4.38
N SER A 64 -2.11 12.58 -4.16
CA SER A 64 -2.12 14.03 -4.31
C SER A 64 -1.76 14.53 -5.72
N GLY A 65 -1.38 13.64 -6.63
CA GLY A 65 -1.07 13.98 -8.01
C GLY A 65 -1.96 13.21 -8.99
N PRO A 66 -1.50 12.06 -9.53
CA PRO A 66 -2.23 11.33 -10.55
C PRO A 66 -3.68 10.94 -10.21
N ALA A 67 -4.00 10.61 -8.94
CA ALA A 67 -5.37 10.28 -8.56
C ALA A 67 -6.30 11.51 -8.61
N GLU A 68 -5.78 12.70 -8.27
CA GLU A 68 -6.52 13.97 -8.39
C GLU A 68 -6.80 14.35 -9.85
N GLU A 69 -5.94 13.93 -10.79
CA GLU A 69 -6.21 14.10 -12.22
C GLU A 69 -7.43 13.28 -12.69
N ILE A 70 -7.68 12.11 -12.09
CA ILE A 70 -8.85 11.28 -12.40
C ILE A 70 -10.10 11.89 -11.76
N ILE A 71 -10.00 12.33 -10.50
CA ILE A 71 -11.12 12.82 -9.69
C ILE A 71 -10.73 14.16 -9.09
N PRO A 72 -11.10 15.30 -9.71
CA PRO A 72 -10.76 16.61 -9.16
C PRO A 72 -11.27 16.81 -7.73
N GLY A 73 -10.39 17.21 -6.81
CA GLY A 73 -10.68 17.27 -5.38
C GLY A 73 -10.73 15.90 -4.70
N TYR A 74 -9.98 14.93 -5.22
CA TYR A 74 -9.85 13.59 -4.64
C TYR A 74 -9.49 13.66 -3.15
N ALA A 75 -10.41 13.20 -2.31
CA ALA A 75 -10.09 12.90 -0.92
C ALA A 75 -9.28 11.59 -0.90
N PRO A 76 -8.15 11.51 -0.17
CA PRO A 76 -7.35 10.29 -0.09
C PRO A 76 -8.23 9.06 0.21
N ARG A 77 -8.20 8.04 -0.67
CA ARG A 77 -8.93 6.77 -0.48
C ARG A 77 -8.00 5.60 -0.13
N TRP A 78 -6.75 5.92 0.18
CA TRP A 78 -5.75 4.95 0.61
C TRP A 78 -5.27 5.21 2.03
N GLY A 79 -6.01 6.01 2.81
CA GLY A 79 -5.71 6.24 4.23
C GLY A 79 -5.57 4.93 5.00
N ASN A 80 -6.40 3.93 4.70
CA ASN A 80 -6.23 2.59 5.28
C ASN A 80 -4.85 1.97 4.95
N ILE A 81 -4.41 2.02 3.69
CA ILE A 81 -3.09 1.51 3.28
C ILE A 81 -1.97 2.31 3.94
N GLU A 82 -2.09 3.64 3.98
CA GLU A 82 -1.14 4.52 4.67
C GLU A 82 -0.99 4.13 6.15
N GLY A 83 -2.09 3.83 6.85
CA GLY A 83 -2.06 3.42 8.26
C GLY A 83 -1.41 2.05 8.49
N ILE A 84 -1.55 1.11 7.55
CA ILE A 84 -0.84 -0.18 7.59
C ILE A 84 0.67 0.01 7.33
N ILE A 85 1.05 0.81 6.34
CA ILE A 85 2.47 1.11 6.06
C ILE A 85 3.12 1.84 7.24
N ASP A 86 2.41 2.79 7.85
CA ASP A 86 2.84 3.48 9.08
C ASP A 86 3.06 2.48 10.23
N PHE A 87 2.13 1.54 10.41
CA PHE A 87 2.27 0.47 11.40
C PHE A 87 3.52 -0.39 11.12
N PHE A 88 3.74 -0.83 9.88
CA PHE A 88 4.93 -1.61 9.54
C PHE A 88 6.22 -0.85 9.78
N ARG A 89 6.27 0.43 9.40
CA ARG A 89 7.42 1.31 9.68
C ARG A 89 7.74 1.35 11.17
N ASP A 90 6.74 1.55 12.01
CA ASP A 90 6.93 1.76 13.45
C ASP A 90 7.24 0.44 14.21
N ASN A 91 7.02 -0.71 13.59
CA ASN A 91 7.28 -2.05 14.16
C ASN A 91 8.44 -2.79 13.46
N ASP A 92 9.28 -2.08 12.70
CA ASP A 92 10.42 -2.66 11.96
C ASP A 92 10.03 -3.83 11.02
N MET A 93 8.81 -3.80 10.49
CA MET A 93 8.30 -4.78 9.55
C MET A 93 8.46 -4.30 8.09
N GLY A 94 8.58 -5.24 7.16
CA GLY A 94 8.61 -4.94 5.73
C GLY A 94 9.97 -4.50 5.18
N ALA A 95 11.07 -4.83 5.86
CA ALA A 95 12.42 -4.65 5.30
C ALA A 95 12.52 -5.25 3.88
N PRO A 96 13.25 -4.63 2.93
CA PRO A 96 13.34 -5.12 1.55
C PRO A 96 13.68 -6.61 1.45
N GLY A 97 12.93 -7.33 0.62
CA GLY A 97 13.12 -8.78 0.41
C GLY A 97 12.53 -9.67 1.51
N THR A 98 11.80 -9.12 2.47
CA THR A 98 10.99 -9.90 3.41
C THR A 98 9.60 -10.22 2.83
N TRP A 99 8.92 -11.22 3.39
CA TRP A 99 7.56 -11.60 2.96
C TRP A 99 6.60 -10.41 3.03
N VAL A 100 6.57 -9.68 4.16
CA VAL A 100 5.74 -8.47 4.33
C VAL A 100 6.07 -7.41 3.27
N SER A 101 7.35 -7.26 2.92
CA SER A 101 7.80 -6.31 1.92
C SER A 101 7.21 -6.61 0.54
N TYR A 102 7.21 -7.87 0.11
CA TYR A 102 6.61 -8.28 -1.17
C TYR A 102 5.09 -8.17 -1.18
N VAL A 103 4.43 -8.53 -0.07
CA VAL A 103 2.98 -8.41 0.05
C VAL A 103 2.53 -6.95 -0.10
N ASP A 104 3.14 -6.05 0.66
CA ASP A 104 2.85 -4.61 0.58
C ASP A 104 3.25 -4.01 -0.78
N ALA A 105 4.37 -4.45 -1.38
CA ALA A 105 4.77 -4.02 -2.72
C ALA A 105 3.74 -4.42 -3.79
N GLY A 106 3.13 -5.61 -3.68
CA GLY A 106 2.04 -6.03 -4.56
C GLY A 106 0.78 -5.16 -4.42
N ILE A 107 0.46 -4.70 -3.20
CA ILE A 107 -0.64 -3.75 -2.96
C ILE A 107 -0.37 -2.42 -3.65
N VAL A 108 0.81 -1.83 -3.40
CA VAL A 108 1.20 -0.53 -3.95
C VAL A 108 1.31 -0.57 -5.47
N GLU A 109 1.89 -1.63 -6.06
CA GLU A 109 1.93 -1.83 -7.52
C GLU A 109 0.51 -1.89 -8.09
N GLY A 110 -0.40 -2.62 -7.43
CA GLY A 110 -1.79 -2.70 -7.86
C GLY A 110 -2.45 -1.31 -7.93
N ILE A 111 -2.21 -0.46 -6.93
CA ILE A 111 -2.70 0.93 -6.92
C ILE A 111 -2.07 1.74 -8.06
N GLU A 112 -0.74 1.75 -8.15
CA GLU A 112 0.02 2.51 -9.13
C GLU A 112 -0.41 2.19 -10.57
N ARG A 113 -0.45 0.89 -10.88
CA ARG A 113 -0.87 0.40 -12.19
C ARG A 113 -2.35 0.65 -12.44
N GLY A 114 -3.19 0.56 -11.41
CA GLY A 114 -4.61 0.91 -11.49
C GLY A 114 -4.85 2.38 -11.87
N ILE A 115 -4.07 3.30 -11.31
CA ILE A 115 -4.10 4.72 -11.67
C ILE A 115 -3.64 4.91 -13.12
N ALA A 116 -2.53 4.27 -13.53
CA ALA A 116 -2.02 4.37 -14.89
C ALA A 116 -3.07 3.94 -15.93
N ILE A 117 -3.79 2.86 -15.64
CA ILE A 117 -4.87 2.33 -16.49
C ILE A 117 -6.08 3.26 -16.49
N ALA A 118 -6.52 3.75 -15.33
CA ALA A 118 -7.66 4.68 -15.24
C ALA A 118 -7.39 6.02 -15.97
N LEU A 119 -6.14 6.50 -15.98
CA LEU A 119 -5.71 7.66 -16.76
C LEU A 119 -5.54 7.38 -18.26
N GLY A 120 -5.61 6.12 -18.69
CA GLY A 120 -5.34 5.72 -20.06
C GLY A 120 -3.87 5.89 -20.47
N ARG A 121 -2.94 5.94 -19.51
CA ARG A 121 -1.49 6.06 -19.75
C ARG A 121 -0.85 4.72 -20.12
N SER A 122 -1.44 3.60 -19.68
CA SER A 122 -0.95 2.25 -19.98
C SER A 122 -2.06 1.21 -19.78
N GLU A 123 -1.91 0.03 -20.40
CA GLU A 123 -2.76 -1.17 -20.15
C GLU A 123 -2.01 -2.30 -19.41
N ASP A 124 -0.71 -2.15 -19.19
CA ASP A 124 0.11 -3.17 -18.53
C ASP A 124 -0.19 -3.26 -17.02
N THR A 125 -0.39 -4.47 -16.52
CA THR A 125 -0.67 -4.77 -15.10
C THR A 125 0.51 -5.41 -14.38
N PHE A 126 1.61 -5.72 -15.08
CA PHE A 126 2.70 -6.57 -14.60
C PHE A 126 2.27 -7.96 -14.09
N GLY A 127 1.06 -8.39 -14.44
CA GLY A 127 0.47 -9.65 -13.95
C GLY A 127 -0.29 -9.51 -12.63
N ASN A 128 -0.37 -8.31 -12.05
CA ASN A 128 -1.12 -8.03 -10.84
C ASN A 128 -2.63 -7.90 -11.17
N PRO A 129 -3.48 -8.85 -10.71
CA PRO A 129 -4.91 -8.82 -10.98
C PRO A 129 -5.61 -7.62 -10.31
N GLY A 130 -5.04 -7.09 -9.22
CA GLY A 130 -5.57 -5.94 -8.52
C GLY A 130 -5.51 -4.65 -9.33
N SER A 131 -4.55 -4.50 -10.26
CA SER A 131 -4.42 -3.29 -11.09
C SER A 131 -5.70 -2.98 -11.88
N GLN A 132 -6.31 -3.99 -12.50
CA GLN A 132 -7.53 -3.77 -13.29
C GLN A 132 -8.74 -3.45 -12.40
N LEU A 133 -8.78 -4.00 -11.18
CA LEU A 133 -9.83 -3.73 -10.19
C LEU A 133 -9.69 -2.32 -9.61
N TRP A 134 -8.46 -1.87 -9.32
CA TRP A 134 -8.19 -0.49 -8.92
C TRP A 134 -8.55 0.50 -10.00
N ALA A 135 -8.19 0.22 -11.26
CA ALA A 135 -8.60 1.05 -12.39
C ALA A 135 -10.13 1.16 -12.49
N ASN A 136 -10.83 0.02 -12.39
CA ASN A 136 -12.30 0.00 -12.40
C ASN A 136 -12.90 0.78 -11.22
N TYR A 137 -12.35 0.62 -10.02
CA TYR A 137 -12.76 1.36 -8.83
C TYR A 137 -12.62 2.87 -9.05
N LEU A 138 -11.46 3.34 -9.53
CA LEU A 138 -11.19 4.77 -9.78
C LEU A 138 -12.12 5.35 -10.85
N THR A 139 -12.33 4.65 -11.97
CA THR A 139 -13.27 5.09 -13.01
C THR A 139 -14.70 5.19 -12.48
N ARG A 140 -15.20 4.16 -11.78
CA ARG A 140 -16.55 4.16 -11.21
C ARG A 140 -16.73 5.21 -10.12
N LEU A 141 -15.67 5.50 -9.36
CA LEU A 141 -15.65 6.57 -8.38
C LEU A 141 -15.79 7.93 -9.08
N ALA A 142 -15.03 8.18 -10.15
CA ALA A 142 -15.10 9.40 -10.95
C ALA A 142 -16.49 9.60 -11.60
N ASP A 143 -17.09 8.52 -12.08
CA ASP A 143 -18.44 8.54 -12.66
C ASP A 143 -19.56 8.69 -11.61
N GLY A 144 -19.21 8.70 -10.31
CA GLY A 144 -20.15 8.84 -9.21
C GLY A 144 -21.01 7.59 -8.95
N GLU A 145 -20.60 6.43 -9.44
CA GLU A 145 -21.29 5.15 -9.24
C GLU A 145 -21.07 4.55 -7.85
N LEU A 146 -20.02 4.99 -7.14
CA LEU A 146 -19.62 4.49 -5.82
C LEU A 146 -20.06 5.40 -4.66
N ARG A 147 -21.20 6.09 -4.81
CA ARG A 147 -21.78 6.93 -3.73
C ARG A 147 -22.34 6.12 -2.56
N ASN A 148 -22.76 4.89 -2.83
CA ASN A 148 -23.24 3.99 -1.80
C ASN A 148 -22.05 3.29 -1.13
N ARG A 149 -22.01 3.33 0.21
CA ARG A 149 -20.89 2.80 1.00
C ARG A 149 -20.68 1.30 0.77
N SER A 150 -21.73 0.49 0.74
CA SER A 150 -21.59 -0.96 0.48
C SER A 150 -21.00 -1.26 -0.90
N ALA A 151 -21.40 -0.52 -1.95
CA ALA A 151 -20.84 -0.69 -3.29
C ALA A 151 -19.39 -0.21 -3.39
N HIS A 152 -19.08 0.89 -2.71
CA HIS A 152 -17.73 1.43 -2.58
C HIS A 152 -16.79 0.43 -1.88
N ASP A 153 -17.15 0.01 -0.67
CA ASP A 153 -16.32 -0.85 0.18
C ASP A 153 -16.07 -2.20 -0.46
N ARG A 154 -17.07 -2.73 -1.16
CA ARG A 154 -16.92 -3.95 -1.95
C ARG A 154 -15.88 -3.78 -3.06
N ALA A 155 -16.01 -2.73 -3.88
CA ALA A 155 -15.09 -2.52 -5.00
C ALA A 155 -13.65 -2.27 -4.52
N TRP A 156 -13.49 -1.49 -3.45
CA TRP A 156 -12.19 -1.23 -2.82
C TRP A 156 -11.58 -2.52 -2.24
N SER A 157 -12.35 -3.28 -1.46
CA SER A 157 -11.87 -4.52 -0.84
C SER A 157 -11.53 -5.62 -1.86
N GLU A 158 -12.28 -5.74 -2.95
CA GLU A 158 -11.96 -6.69 -4.02
C GLU A 158 -10.64 -6.33 -4.70
N ALA A 159 -10.37 -5.03 -4.93
CA ALA A 159 -9.11 -4.57 -5.51
C ALA A 159 -7.92 -4.79 -4.56
N GLU A 160 -8.05 -4.41 -3.29
CA GLU A 160 -7.02 -4.62 -2.27
C GLU A 160 -6.70 -6.11 -2.09
N GLN A 161 -7.72 -6.96 -1.98
CA GLN A 161 -7.56 -8.41 -1.83
C GLN A 161 -6.73 -9.00 -2.98
N ALA A 162 -7.09 -8.66 -4.22
CA ALA A 162 -6.42 -9.20 -5.39
C ALA A 162 -4.94 -8.76 -5.46
N SER A 163 -4.64 -7.50 -5.14
CA SER A 163 -3.26 -7.02 -5.06
C SER A 163 -2.48 -7.69 -3.92
N THR A 164 -3.14 -7.92 -2.79
CA THR A 164 -2.56 -8.58 -1.62
C THR A 164 -2.19 -10.03 -1.94
N GLU A 165 -3.13 -10.80 -2.51
CA GLU A 165 -2.90 -12.19 -2.95
C GLU A 165 -1.78 -12.28 -3.99
N HIS A 166 -1.68 -11.28 -4.87
CA HIS A 166 -0.57 -11.19 -5.82
C HIS A 166 0.77 -11.01 -5.11
N GLY A 167 0.86 -10.09 -4.14
CA GLY A 167 2.07 -9.90 -3.35
C GLY A 167 2.47 -11.14 -2.53
N VAL A 168 1.49 -11.89 -2.01
CA VAL A 168 1.72 -13.20 -1.36
C VAL A 168 2.31 -14.20 -2.36
N ALA A 169 1.71 -14.33 -3.55
CA ALA A 169 2.21 -15.23 -4.59
C ALA A 169 3.62 -14.84 -5.07
N LEU A 170 3.92 -13.53 -5.18
CA LEU A 170 5.28 -13.07 -5.46
C LEU A 170 6.25 -13.52 -4.37
N ALA A 171 5.92 -13.29 -3.10
CA ALA A 171 6.78 -13.68 -1.98
C ALA A 171 7.04 -15.21 -1.96
N GLU A 172 5.98 -16.01 -2.07
CA GLU A 172 6.02 -17.45 -1.85
C GLU A 172 6.45 -18.23 -3.10
N ASP A 173 5.80 -17.98 -4.25
CA ASP A 173 6.00 -18.79 -5.44
C ASP A 173 7.21 -18.34 -6.26
N VAL A 174 7.53 -17.04 -6.26
CA VAL A 174 8.64 -16.48 -7.05
C VAL A 174 9.92 -16.41 -6.22
N HIS A 175 9.82 -15.94 -4.97
CA HIS A 175 11.00 -15.70 -4.12
C HIS A 175 11.24 -16.77 -3.05
N GLY A 176 10.32 -17.71 -2.87
CA GLY A 176 10.47 -18.80 -1.90
C GLY A 176 10.52 -18.33 -0.44
N LEU A 177 9.94 -17.17 -0.16
CA LEU A 177 9.81 -16.61 1.18
C LEU A 177 8.58 -17.18 1.84
N THR A 178 8.62 -17.33 3.17
CA THR A 178 7.48 -17.81 3.95
C THR A 178 7.21 -16.83 5.08
N ALA A 179 5.94 -16.54 5.32
CA ALA A 179 5.51 -15.82 6.50
C ALA A 179 5.96 -16.55 7.77
N THR A 180 6.33 -15.78 8.79
CA THR A 180 6.40 -16.25 10.17
C THR A 180 5.00 -16.54 10.70
N GLU A 181 4.89 -17.29 11.79
CA GLU A 181 3.58 -17.58 12.37
C GLU A 181 2.82 -16.31 12.84
N VAL A 182 3.55 -15.27 13.26
CA VAL A 182 2.95 -13.98 13.65
C VAL A 182 2.41 -13.27 12.40
N GLU A 183 3.20 -13.20 11.33
CA GLU A 183 2.78 -12.61 10.06
C GLU A 183 1.58 -13.35 9.46
N GLU A 184 1.54 -14.69 9.54
CA GLU A 184 0.41 -15.49 9.04
C GLU A 184 -0.88 -15.22 9.84
N ARG A 185 -0.78 -15.11 11.18
CA ARG A 185 -1.93 -14.76 12.02
C ARG A 185 -2.38 -13.31 11.78
N PHE A 186 -1.44 -12.38 11.66
CA PHE A 186 -1.73 -10.99 11.31
C PHE A 186 -2.42 -10.90 9.93
N PHE A 187 -1.93 -11.65 8.95
CA PHE A 187 -2.52 -11.75 7.62
C PHE A 187 -3.97 -12.26 7.69
N ALA A 188 -4.26 -13.27 8.50
CA ALA A 188 -5.63 -13.75 8.71
C ALA A 188 -6.58 -12.68 9.30
N PHE A 189 -6.09 -11.77 10.14
CA PHE A 189 -6.88 -10.62 10.59
C PHE A 189 -7.16 -9.63 9.45
N SER A 190 -6.18 -9.39 8.57
CA SER A 190 -6.38 -8.55 7.39
C SER A 190 -7.39 -9.14 6.40
N GLU A 191 -7.41 -10.46 6.23
CA GLU A 191 -8.43 -11.17 5.45
C GLU A 191 -9.83 -10.98 6.04
N PHE A 192 -9.94 -11.09 7.37
CA PHE A 192 -11.20 -10.86 8.07
C PHE A 192 -11.66 -9.40 7.95
N TYR A 193 -10.74 -8.44 8.01
CA TYR A 193 -11.03 -7.02 7.77
C TYR A 193 -11.62 -6.79 6.37
N ARG A 194 -10.95 -7.28 5.32
CA ARG A 194 -11.42 -7.20 3.93
C ARG A 194 -12.76 -7.92 3.74
N TRP A 195 -12.93 -9.09 4.35
CA TRP A 195 -14.22 -9.79 4.32
C TRP A 195 -15.34 -8.94 4.95
N THR A 196 -15.07 -8.26 6.06
CA THR A 196 -16.05 -7.40 6.74
C THR A 196 -16.44 -6.21 5.87
N LEU A 197 -15.46 -5.52 5.26
CA LEU A 197 -15.68 -4.46 4.26
C LEU A 197 -16.59 -4.93 3.13
N ARG A 198 -16.22 -6.03 2.47
CA ARG A 198 -16.93 -6.54 1.28
C ARG A 198 -18.34 -7.03 1.57
N ASN A 199 -18.63 -7.44 2.80
CA ASN A 199 -19.92 -7.99 3.21
C ASN A 199 -20.75 -7.01 4.06
N ARG A 200 -20.42 -5.71 4.07
CA ARG A 200 -21.22 -4.70 4.75
C ARG A 200 -22.69 -4.79 4.30
N PRO A 201 -23.66 -5.01 5.21
CA PRO A 201 -25.05 -5.16 4.82
C PRO A 201 -25.61 -3.87 4.20
N LEU A 202 -26.16 -3.97 2.99
CA LEU A 202 -26.81 -2.83 2.32
C LEU A 202 -27.98 -2.23 3.10
N LEU A 203 -28.59 -3.01 4.01
CA LEU A 203 -29.61 -2.50 4.92
C LEU A 203 -29.07 -1.42 5.88
N LEU A 204 -27.78 -1.42 6.20
CA LEU A 204 -27.17 -0.35 7.00
C LEU A 204 -27.19 0.98 6.23
N ASP A 205 -26.97 0.98 4.92
CA ASP A 205 -27.06 2.20 4.09
C ASP A 205 -28.48 2.79 4.04
N ILE A 206 -29.51 1.95 4.13
CA ILE A 206 -30.91 2.39 4.10
C ILE A 206 -31.34 2.95 5.46
N LEU A 207 -30.71 2.49 6.55
CA LEU A 207 -31.03 2.88 7.91
C LEU A 207 -30.16 4.02 8.44
N SER A 208 -29.02 4.31 7.80
CA SER A 208 -28.24 5.51 8.05
C SER A 208 -29.10 6.75 7.78
N PRO A 209 -29.23 7.68 8.76
CA PRO A 209 -30.01 8.89 8.55
C PRO A 209 -29.43 9.69 7.36
N PRO A 210 -30.28 10.29 6.50
CA PRO A 210 -29.79 11.12 5.41
C PRO A 210 -29.01 12.29 5.99
N VAL A 211 -27.77 12.45 5.54
CA VAL A 211 -26.91 13.58 5.90
C VAL A 211 -27.46 14.82 5.20
N GLU A 212 -27.99 15.79 5.94
CA GLU A 212 -28.36 17.08 5.35
C GLU A 212 -27.10 17.83 4.87
N PRO A 213 -27.21 18.75 3.87
CA PRO A 213 -26.07 19.55 3.45
C PRO A 213 -25.49 20.36 4.62
N GLY A 214 -24.35 19.91 5.15
CA GLY A 214 -23.66 20.53 6.29
C GLY A 214 -23.69 19.72 7.59
N GLU A 215 -24.38 18.59 7.65
CA GLU A 215 -24.27 17.63 8.76
C GLU A 215 -23.15 16.61 8.48
N GLN A 216 -22.51 16.09 9.52
CA GLN A 216 -21.61 14.93 9.40
C GLN A 216 -22.38 13.63 9.67
N GLU A 217 -22.07 12.58 8.89
CA GLU A 217 -22.69 11.26 9.06
C GLU A 217 -22.30 10.70 10.44
N GLN A 218 -23.27 10.26 11.25
CA GLN A 218 -22.95 9.55 12.50
C GLN A 218 -22.23 8.25 12.18
N LEU A 219 -20.90 8.26 12.34
CA LEU A 219 -20.07 7.09 12.11
C LEU A 219 -20.37 6.03 13.18
N THR A 220 -20.94 4.90 12.79
CA THR A 220 -20.90 3.72 13.65
C THR A 220 -19.46 3.27 13.82
N PHE A 221 -19.14 2.55 14.90
CA PHE A 221 -17.80 1.96 15.05
C PHE A 221 -17.39 1.15 13.83
N LEU A 222 -18.32 0.43 13.19
CA LEU A 222 -18.01 -0.34 12.00
C LEU A 222 -17.68 0.56 10.81
N ASP A 223 -18.46 1.61 10.56
CA ASP A 223 -18.22 2.54 9.44
C ASP A 223 -16.92 3.32 9.61
N TRP A 224 -16.60 3.71 10.86
CA TRP A 224 -15.31 4.29 11.24
C TRP A 224 -14.17 3.30 11.05
N PHE A 225 -14.29 2.09 11.60
CA PHE A 225 -13.24 1.08 11.56
C PHE A 225 -12.91 0.64 10.12
N THR A 226 -13.91 0.67 9.25
CA THR A 226 -13.79 0.31 7.84
C THR A 226 -13.61 1.51 6.93
N ASP A 227 -13.41 2.72 7.47
CA ASP A 227 -13.16 3.91 6.66
C ASP A 227 -11.78 3.85 6.00
N VAL A 228 -11.77 3.63 4.69
CA VAL A 228 -10.54 3.53 3.89
C VAL A 228 -9.88 4.87 3.62
N THR A 229 -10.55 5.97 3.96
CA THR A 229 -10.02 7.34 3.80
C THR A 229 -9.21 7.82 4.98
N ASN A 230 -9.44 7.22 6.15
CA ASN A 230 -8.78 7.58 7.40
C ASN A 230 -7.71 6.53 7.74
N SER A 231 -6.50 6.98 8.07
CA SER A 231 -5.42 6.09 8.48
C SER A 231 -5.50 5.65 9.94
N THR A 232 -6.17 6.41 10.81
CA THR A 232 -6.27 6.08 12.25
C THR A 232 -6.85 4.69 12.51
N PRO A 233 -8.01 4.30 11.94
CA PRO A 233 -8.65 3.03 12.29
C PRO A 233 -7.82 1.83 11.84
N SER A 234 -7.23 1.90 10.64
CA SER A 234 -6.36 0.85 10.10
C SER A 234 -5.10 0.67 10.92
N ARG A 235 -4.42 1.77 11.31
CA ARG A 235 -3.22 1.73 12.14
C ARG A 235 -3.51 1.15 13.52
N LYS A 236 -4.56 1.62 14.20
CA LYS A 236 -4.96 1.10 15.52
C LYS A 236 -5.49 -0.33 15.45
N GLY A 237 -6.17 -0.68 14.37
CA GLY A 237 -6.59 -2.04 14.08
C GLY A 237 -5.39 -2.98 13.89
N ALA A 238 -4.34 -2.52 13.20
CA ALA A 238 -3.10 -3.27 13.01
C ALA A 238 -2.34 -3.48 14.32
N GLU A 239 -2.21 -2.46 15.17
CA GLU A 239 -1.63 -2.59 16.53
C GLU A 239 -2.35 -3.71 17.32
N LEU A 240 -3.69 -3.68 17.35
CA LEU A 240 -4.47 -4.72 18.02
C LEU A 240 -4.29 -6.10 17.38
N ALA A 241 -4.37 -6.18 16.05
CA ALA A 241 -4.23 -7.45 15.33
C ALA A 241 -2.85 -8.08 15.56
N TYR A 242 -1.81 -7.27 15.61
CA TYR A 242 -0.44 -7.70 15.84
C TYR A 242 -0.24 -8.22 17.27
N ASP A 243 -0.70 -7.49 18.29
CA ASP A 243 -0.62 -7.97 19.68
C ASP A 243 -1.37 -9.30 19.88
N LEU A 244 -2.54 -9.45 19.24
CA LEU A 244 -3.29 -10.69 19.25
C LEU A 244 -2.55 -11.81 18.50
N ALA A 245 -1.88 -11.50 17.39
CA ALA A 245 -1.04 -12.45 16.64
C ALA A 245 0.21 -12.88 17.43
N GLU A 246 0.74 -12.04 18.32
CA GLU A 246 1.84 -12.40 19.22
C GLU A 246 1.36 -13.16 20.48
N PHE A 247 0.04 -13.30 20.66
CA PHE A 247 -0.59 -13.78 21.91
C PHE A 247 -0.23 -12.92 23.14
N ASP A 248 0.08 -11.65 22.95
CA ASP A 248 0.32 -10.69 24.04
C ASP A 248 -1.02 -10.22 24.63
N LEU A 249 -1.52 -10.93 25.65
CA LEU A 249 -2.79 -10.59 26.31
C LEU A 249 -2.78 -9.17 26.94
N PRO A 250 -1.74 -8.75 27.70
CA PRO A 250 -1.59 -7.38 28.14
C PRO A 250 -1.55 -6.35 26.98
N GLY A 251 -0.74 -6.60 25.96
CA GLY A 251 -0.64 -5.75 24.76
C GLY A 251 -2.00 -5.58 24.09
N GLY A 252 -2.64 -6.70 23.73
CA GLY A 252 -3.94 -6.71 23.06
C GLY A 252 -5.05 -6.03 23.87
N THR A 253 -5.03 -6.12 25.21
CA THR A 253 -5.96 -5.35 26.06
C THR A 253 -5.69 -3.85 25.96
N SER A 254 -4.42 -3.44 25.96
CA SER A 254 -4.02 -2.04 25.80
C SER A 254 -4.41 -1.50 24.43
N SER A 255 -4.09 -2.24 23.36
CA SER A 255 -4.42 -1.87 21.99
C SER A 255 -5.92 -1.82 21.73
N MET A 256 -6.71 -2.69 22.36
CA MET A 256 -8.18 -2.59 22.31
C MET A 256 -8.68 -1.30 22.96
N LEU A 257 -8.12 -0.91 24.11
CA LEU A 257 -8.47 0.36 24.78
C LEU A 257 -8.05 1.57 23.94
N LEU A 258 -6.89 1.52 23.30
CA LEU A 258 -6.39 2.58 22.41
C LEU A 258 -7.25 2.69 21.14
N LEU A 259 -7.68 1.57 20.56
CA LEU A 259 -8.60 1.55 19.43
C LEU A 259 -9.94 2.19 19.78
N PHE A 260 -10.55 1.81 20.91
CA PHE A 260 -11.79 2.44 21.36
C PHE A 260 -11.61 3.90 21.72
N LYS A 261 -10.49 4.26 22.35
CA LYS A 261 -10.17 5.66 22.63
C LYS A 261 -10.09 6.48 21.34
N ALA A 262 -9.41 5.98 20.31
CA ALA A 262 -9.31 6.67 19.02
C ALA A 262 -10.69 6.88 18.38
N TYR A 263 -11.55 5.85 18.40
CA TYR A 263 -12.95 5.98 17.96
C TYR A 263 -13.70 7.05 18.74
N PHE A 264 -13.57 7.08 20.08
CA PHE A 264 -14.26 8.08 20.91
C PHE A 264 -13.71 9.49 20.71
N ASP A 265 -12.41 9.65 20.49
CA ASP A 265 -11.79 10.96 20.25
C ASP A 265 -12.29 11.55 18.91
N GLU A 266 -12.32 10.76 17.83
CA GLU A 266 -12.82 11.23 16.52
C GLU A 266 -14.34 11.47 16.55
N LEU A 267 -15.12 10.58 17.18
CA LEU A 267 -16.56 10.80 17.35
C LEU A 267 -16.86 12.05 18.21
N TRP A 268 -15.99 12.39 19.15
CA TRP A 268 -16.11 13.59 19.95
C TRP A 268 -15.81 14.86 19.15
N ASP A 269 -14.76 14.84 18.32
CA ASP A 269 -14.41 15.96 17.45
C ASP A 269 -15.53 16.25 16.44
N ASP A 270 -16.13 15.21 15.84
CA ASP A 270 -17.30 15.31 14.97
C ASP A 270 -18.50 15.94 15.71
N TYR A 271 -18.80 15.47 16.93
CA TYR A 271 -19.90 16.00 17.75
C TYR A 271 -19.70 17.47 18.17
N VAL A 272 -18.45 17.90 18.36
CA VAL A 272 -18.13 19.30 18.68
C VAL A 272 -18.22 20.18 17.43
N ALA A 273 -17.77 19.70 16.27
CA ALA A 273 -17.84 20.41 15.00
C ALA A 273 -19.28 20.69 14.55
N ASP A 274 -20.20 19.73 14.74
CA ASP A 274 -21.64 19.89 14.43
C ASP A 274 -22.36 20.94 15.30
N ARG A 275 -21.74 21.40 16.40
CA ARG A 275 -22.33 22.37 17.34
C ARG A 275 -21.75 23.78 17.26
N SER A 276 -20.73 24.01 16.44
CA SER A 276 -20.06 25.30 16.26
C SER A 276 -20.51 26.01 15.00
#